data_AF-A0A9P5YUY6-F1
#
_entry.id   AF-A0A9P5YUY6-F1
#
_cell.length_a   1.000
_cell.length_b   1.000
_cell.length_c   1.000
_cell.angle_alpha   90.00
_cell.angle_beta   90.00
_cell.angle_gamma   90.00
#
_symmetry.space_group_name_H-M   'P 1'
#
loop_
_entity.id
_entity.type
_entity.pdbx_description
1 polymer ?
#
loop_
_entity_poly.entity_id
_entity_poly.type
_entity_poly.pdbx_seq_one_letter_code
_entity_poly.pdbx_strand_id
1 'polypeptide(L)'
;RRNKATGIRKGITPDALLNEDAPTQPRKYTTPSATSRKEVPAVFQRKRSRSAAFGDEEDQLGDDLPLNPTEKDLIEQKRRQNTVAARRSRKRKLEQFQKLQSEVDEERRLKEIWRTRAQTMLSTLHQMGVQWP
;
A
#
# COMPACT_ATOMS: atom_id res chain seq x y z
N ARG A 1 12.18 22.87 4.35
CA ARG A 1 11.72 21.66 5.12
C ARG A 1 11.51 20.52 4.14
N ARG A 2 12.25 19.41 4.23
CA ARG A 2 12.01 18.23 3.39
C ARG A 2 10.75 17.55 3.91
N ASN A 3 9.62 17.67 3.19
CA ASN A 3 8.47 16.82 3.46
C ASN A 3 8.92 15.38 3.25
N LYS A 4 8.91 14.56 4.30
CA LYS A 4 9.14 13.11 4.16
C LYS A 4 8.08 12.59 3.20
N ALA A 5 8.51 12.04 2.07
CA ALA A 5 7.60 11.51 1.06
C ALA A 5 6.85 10.33 1.68
N THR A 6 5.54 10.49 1.89
CA THR A 6 4.65 9.45 2.43
C THR A 6 4.29 8.40 1.37
N GLY A 7 4.75 8.57 0.12
CA GLY A 7 4.49 7.65 -0.99
C GLY A 7 3.04 7.69 -1.51
N ILE A 8 2.20 8.59 -1.00
CA ILE A 8 0.77 8.72 -1.31
C ILE A 8 0.52 10.16 -1.79
N ARG A 9 -0.27 10.34 -2.87
CA ARG A 9 -0.66 11.70 -3.31
C ARG A 9 -1.75 12.25 -2.39
N LYS A 10 -1.68 13.57 -2.13
CA LYS A 10 -2.64 14.27 -1.26
C LYS A 10 -4.05 14.19 -1.86
N GLY A 11 -5.04 13.81 -1.05
CA GLY A 11 -6.47 13.81 -1.42
C GLY A 11 -6.96 12.57 -2.17
N ILE A 12 -6.18 11.49 -2.24
CA ILE A 12 -6.64 10.22 -2.82
C ILE A 12 -7.37 9.39 -1.76
N THR A 13 -8.55 8.87 -2.11
CA THR A 13 -9.28 7.86 -1.33
C THR A 13 -9.01 6.45 -1.86
N PRO A 14 -9.17 5.39 -1.04
CA PRO A 14 -9.04 4.00 -1.49
C PRO A 14 -9.91 3.69 -2.71
N ASP A 15 -11.12 4.24 -2.79
CA ASP A 15 -12.04 4.07 -3.92
C ASP A 15 -11.59 4.78 -5.20
N ALA A 16 -10.75 5.81 -5.09
CA ALA A 16 -10.15 6.47 -6.25
C ALA A 16 -8.99 5.66 -6.84
N LEU A 17 -8.53 4.59 -6.16
CA LEU A 17 -7.57 3.66 -6.72
C LEU A 17 -8.26 2.68 -7.67
N LEU A 18 -7.52 2.21 -8.67
CA LEU A 18 -8.01 1.14 -9.54
C LEU A 18 -8.29 -0.12 -8.70
N ASN A 19 -9.49 -0.67 -8.88
CA ASN A 19 -9.90 -1.93 -8.27
C ASN A 19 -8.92 -3.06 -8.61
N GLU A 20 -8.80 -4.02 -7.71
CA GLU A 20 -7.92 -5.18 -7.89
C GLU A 20 -8.29 -5.96 -9.16
N ASP A 21 -9.59 -6.14 -9.39
CA ASP A 21 -10.17 -6.87 -10.54
C ASP A 21 -10.25 -6.06 -11.83
N ALA A 22 -9.79 -4.80 -11.83
CA ALA A 22 -9.83 -3.99 -13.04
C ALA A 22 -8.99 -4.63 -14.16
N PRO A 23 -9.45 -4.63 -15.42
CA PRO A 23 -8.72 -5.29 -16.50
C PRO A 23 -7.30 -4.74 -16.65
N THR A 24 -6.34 -5.62 -16.94
CA THR A 24 -4.95 -5.23 -17.22
C THR A 24 -4.76 -5.08 -18.73
N GLN A 25 -4.29 -3.92 -19.17
CA GLN A 25 -4.03 -3.66 -20.57
C GLN A 25 -2.80 -4.45 -21.06
N PRO A 26 -2.88 -5.18 -22.18
CA PRO A 26 -1.72 -5.85 -22.77
C PRO A 26 -0.71 -4.84 -23.33
N ARG A 27 0.58 -5.20 -23.31
CA ARG A 27 1.65 -4.34 -23.83
C ARG A 27 2.01 -4.75 -25.26
N LYS A 28 1.77 -3.85 -26.23
CA LYS A 28 2.21 -4.05 -27.62
C LYS A 28 3.62 -3.49 -27.82
N TYR A 29 4.59 -4.34 -28.13
CA TYR A 29 5.93 -3.92 -28.48
C TYR A 29 6.06 -3.89 -30.00
N THR A 30 6.20 -2.70 -30.57
CA THR A 30 6.51 -2.53 -32.01
C THR A 30 8.01 -2.59 -32.28
N THR A 31 8.83 -2.23 -31.29
CA THR A 31 10.29 -2.33 -31.31
C THR A 31 10.77 -3.11 -30.08
N PRO A 32 11.88 -3.88 -30.17
CA PRO A 32 12.47 -4.51 -28.99
C PRO A 32 12.83 -3.43 -27.97
N SER A 33 12.17 -3.44 -26.81
CA SER A 33 12.42 -2.44 -25.77
C SER A 33 13.86 -2.55 -25.27
N ALA A 34 14.54 -1.42 -25.10
CA ALA A 34 15.95 -1.36 -24.66
C ALA A 34 16.20 -2.05 -23.30
N THR A 35 15.17 -2.13 -22.45
CA THR A 35 15.17 -2.85 -21.16
C THR A 35 14.59 -4.27 -21.26
N SER A 36 14.00 -4.61 -22.40
CA SER A 36 13.44 -5.93 -22.75
C SER A 36 14.43 -6.81 -23.53
N ARG A 37 15.74 -6.50 -23.50
CA ARG A 37 16.81 -7.30 -24.11
C ARG A 37 16.98 -8.73 -23.53
N LYS A 38 16.03 -9.21 -22.74
CA LYS A 38 16.04 -10.56 -22.20
C LYS A 38 14.69 -11.19 -22.53
N GLU A 39 14.70 -12.10 -23.50
CA GLU A 39 13.54 -12.93 -23.87
C GLU A 39 12.96 -13.63 -22.63
N VAL A 40 13.82 -13.95 -21.65
CA VAL A 40 13.43 -14.51 -20.37
C VAL A 40 13.94 -13.60 -19.24
N PRO A 41 13.07 -12.97 -18.43
CA PRO A 41 13.50 -12.22 -17.26
C PRO A 41 14.43 -13.08 -16.39
N ALA A 42 15.54 -12.54 -15.88
CA ALA A 42 16.56 -13.30 -15.12
C ALA A 42 16.00 -14.08 -13.92
N VAL A 43 14.81 -13.69 -13.43
CA VAL A 43 14.06 -14.39 -12.39
C VAL A 43 13.57 -15.77 -12.87
N PHE A 44 13.17 -15.93 -14.13
CA PHE A 44 12.78 -17.24 -14.69
C PHE A 44 13.98 -18.17 -14.89
N GLN A 45 15.17 -17.66 -15.24
CA GLN A 45 16.39 -18.46 -15.30
C GLN A 45 16.85 -18.96 -13.91
N ARG A 46 16.41 -18.31 -12.82
CA ARG A 46 16.79 -18.64 -11.43
C ARG A 46 15.68 -19.34 -10.61
N LYS A 47 14.51 -19.62 -11.20
CA LYS A 47 13.30 -20.07 -10.48
C LYS A 47 13.17 -21.61 -10.30
N ARG A 48 14.21 -22.29 -9.84
CA ARG A 48 14.02 -23.60 -9.14
C ARG A 48 14.16 -23.52 -7.61
N SER A 49 14.59 -22.40 -7.03
CA SER A 49 14.95 -22.33 -5.61
C SER A 49 14.22 -21.27 -4.75
N ARG A 50 13.25 -20.51 -5.29
CA ARG A 50 12.65 -19.34 -4.59
C ARG A 50 11.17 -19.47 -4.21
N SER A 51 10.53 -20.62 -4.40
CA SER A 51 9.12 -20.84 -4.01
C SER A 51 8.89 -20.88 -2.49
N ALA A 52 9.93 -20.98 -1.66
CA ALA A 52 9.78 -21.15 -0.21
C ALA A 52 9.62 -19.86 0.62
N ALA A 53 9.87 -18.66 0.07
CA ALA A 53 9.95 -17.42 0.87
C ALA A 53 8.76 -16.45 0.72
N PHE A 54 7.93 -16.59 -0.31
CA PHE A 54 6.83 -15.65 -0.62
C PHE A 54 5.57 -16.38 -1.13
N GLY A 55 5.34 -17.61 -0.66
CA GLY A 55 4.39 -18.56 -1.25
C GLY A 55 2.90 -18.15 -1.23
N ASP A 56 2.50 -17.18 -0.41
CA ASP A 56 1.07 -16.92 -0.18
C ASP A 56 0.51 -15.71 -0.95
N GLU A 57 1.37 -14.78 -1.41
CA GLU A 57 0.94 -13.60 -2.18
C GLU A 57 1.13 -13.74 -3.71
N GLU A 58 2.01 -14.65 -4.20
CA GLU A 58 2.24 -14.83 -5.66
C GLU A 58 1.16 -15.69 -6.35
N ASP A 59 0.32 -16.44 -5.61
CA ASP A 59 -0.47 -17.56 -6.15
C ASP A 59 -1.99 -17.27 -6.34
N GLN A 60 -2.43 -16.03 -6.10
CA GLN A 60 -3.86 -15.67 -6.14
C GLN A 60 -4.40 -15.31 -7.53
N LEU A 61 -3.56 -15.28 -8.56
CA LEU A 61 -4.02 -15.06 -9.93
C LEU A 61 -4.09 -16.41 -10.65
N GLY A 62 -5.32 -16.86 -10.91
CA GLY A 62 -5.61 -18.14 -11.56
C GLY A 62 -4.71 -18.43 -12.76
N ASP A 63 -4.33 -19.70 -12.88
CA ASP A 63 -3.45 -20.19 -13.94
C ASP A 63 -4.24 -20.31 -15.26
N ASP A 64 -4.64 -19.16 -15.83
CA ASP A 64 -5.23 -19.06 -17.17
C ASP A 64 -4.15 -19.24 -18.25
N LEU A 65 -3.18 -20.13 -18.02
CA LEU A 65 -2.16 -20.46 -19.00
C LEU A 65 -2.70 -21.52 -19.96
N PRO A 66 -2.40 -21.42 -21.26
CA PRO A 66 -2.70 -22.50 -22.19
C PRO A 66 -1.90 -23.76 -21.82
N LEU A 67 -2.42 -24.94 -22.22
CA LEU A 67 -1.88 -26.27 -21.86
C LEU A 67 -0.37 -26.44 -22.18
N ASN A 68 0.16 -25.66 -23.13
CA ASN A 68 1.58 -25.47 -23.40
C ASN A 68 1.90 -23.97 -23.41
N PRO A 69 2.29 -23.36 -22.28
CA PRO A 69 2.53 -21.93 -22.21
C PRO A 69 3.80 -21.56 -22.95
N THR A 70 3.69 -20.59 -23.86
CA THR A 70 4.86 -19.98 -24.48
C THR A 70 5.57 -19.10 -23.44
N GLU A 71 6.88 -18.86 -23.59
CA GLU A 71 7.61 -17.94 -22.70
C GLU A 71 6.97 -16.54 -22.61
N LYS A 72 6.35 -16.09 -23.71
CA LYS A 72 5.59 -14.83 -23.77
C LYS A 72 4.38 -14.85 -22.83
N ASP A 73 3.65 -15.95 -22.77
CA ASP A 73 2.46 -16.10 -21.93
C ASP A 73 2.84 -16.06 -20.45
N LEU A 74 3.93 -16.73 -20.07
CA LEU A 74 4.48 -16.70 -18.71
C LEU A 74 4.90 -15.28 -18.28
N ILE A 75 5.47 -14.50 -19.22
CA ILE A 75 5.88 -13.11 -18.96
C ILE A 75 4.67 -12.21 -18.76
N GLU A 76 3.63 -12.37 -19.59
CA GLU A 76 2.39 -11.62 -19.48
C GLU A 76 1.65 -11.94 -18.18
N GLN A 77 1.57 -13.21 -17.80
CA GLN A 77 0.98 -13.64 -16.53
C GLN A 77 1.70 -13.01 -15.33
N LYS A 78 3.04 -13.06 -15.28
CA LYS A 78 3.78 -12.41 -14.19
C LYS A 78 3.60 -10.90 -14.15
N ARG A 79 3.42 -10.24 -15.30
CA ARG A 79 3.11 -8.82 -15.35
C ARG A 79 1.71 -8.53 -14.82
N ARG A 80 0.73 -9.38 -15.15
CA ARG A 80 -0.63 -9.31 -14.60
C ARG A 80 -0.59 -9.46 -13.09
N GLN A 81 0.09 -10.49 -12.58
CA GLN A 81 0.31 -10.72 -11.14
C GLN A 81 0.96 -9.51 -10.46
N ASN A 82 2.06 -8.99 -11.01
CA ASN A 82 2.73 -7.81 -10.44
C ASN A 82 1.82 -6.57 -10.44
N THR A 83 0.99 -6.40 -11.47
CA THR A 83 0.04 -5.28 -11.56
C THR A 83 -1.01 -5.37 -10.46
N VAL A 84 -1.62 -6.55 -10.26
CA VAL A 84 -2.60 -6.78 -9.20
C VAL A 84 -1.97 -6.61 -7.82
N ALA A 85 -0.81 -7.22 -7.58
CA ALA A 85 -0.06 -7.06 -6.34
C ALA A 85 0.28 -5.59 -6.04
N ALA A 86 0.68 -4.82 -7.05
CA ALA A 86 0.95 -3.39 -6.90
C ALA A 86 -0.32 -2.59 -6.56
N ARG A 87 -1.49 -2.94 -7.12
CA ARG A 87 -2.78 -2.31 -6.76
C ARG A 87 -3.14 -2.59 -5.30
N ARG A 88 -3.13 -3.87 -4.89
CA ARG A 88 -3.39 -4.29 -3.51
C ARG A 88 -2.45 -3.62 -2.51
N SER A 89 -1.15 -3.58 -2.85
CA SER A 89 -0.14 -2.91 -2.01
C SER A 89 -0.43 -1.41 -1.85
N ARG A 90 -0.83 -0.72 -2.92
CA ARG A 90 -1.21 0.71 -2.85
C ARG A 90 -2.45 0.92 -1.99
N LYS A 91 -3.48 0.08 -2.16
CA LYS A 91 -4.71 0.12 -1.37
C LYS A 91 -4.41 -0.08 0.13
N ARG A 92 -3.72 -1.17 0.47
CA ARG A 92 -3.29 -1.49 1.85
C ARG A 92 -2.49 -0.35 2.49
N LYS A 93 -1.54 0.25 1.77
CA LYS A 93 -0.76 1.39 2.26
C LYS A 93 -1.61 2.62 2.52
N LEU A 94 -2.58 2.90 1.65
CA LEU A 94 -3.48 4.03 1.82
C LEU A 94 -4.41 3.84 3.02
N GLU A 95 -4.99 2.64 3.18
CA GLU A 95 -5.82 2.28 4.34
C GLU A 95 -5.03 2.40 5.65
N GLN A 96 -3.80 1.87 5.70
CA GLN A 96 -2.94 1.99 6.86
C GLN A 96 -2.62 3.46 7.19
N PHE A 97 -2.34 4.27 6.17
CA PHE A 97 -2.09 5.70 6.35
C PHE A 97 -3.32 6.43 6.92
N GLN A 98 -4.51 6.14 6.39
CA GLN A 98 -5.76 6.72 6.91
C GLN A 98 -6.04 6.31 8.35
N LYS A 99 -5.82 5.04 8.69
CA LYS A 99 -5.95 4.53 10.07
C LYS A 99 -5.02 5.29 11.02
N LEU A 100 -3.73 5.38 10.68
CA LEU A 100 -2.76 6.11 11.51
C LEU A 100 -3.13 7.58 11.68
N GLN A 101 -3.62 8.24 10.63
CA GLN A 101 -4.07 9.62 10.71
C GLN A 101 -5.27 9.75 11.67
N SER A 102 -6.24 8.84 11.60
CA SER A 102 -7.40 8.82 12.48
C SER A 102 -7.02 8.59 13.95
N GLU A 103 -6.06 7.70 14.22
CA GLU A 103 -5.56 7.44 15.59
C GLU A 103 -4.87 8.68 16.16
N VAL A 104 -4.02 9.36 15.38
CA VAL A 104 -3.37 10.60 15.81
C VAL A 104 -4.38 11.70 16.10
N ASP A 105 -5.42 11.83 15.27
CA ASP A 105 -6.46 12.84 15.47
C ASP A 105 -7.30 12.54 16.72
N GLU A 106 -7.61 11.28 17.01
CA GLU A 106 -8.29 10.87 18.24
C GLU A 106 -7.42 11.09 19.49
N GLU A 107 -6.14 10.71 19.45
CA GLU A 107 -5.20 10.96 20.55
C GLU A 107 -5.09 12.45 20.87
N ARG A 108 -5.03 13.30 19.83
CA ARG A 108 -5.00 14.75 19.99
C ARG A 108 -6.28 15.28 20.60
N ARG A 109 -7.43 14.77 20.17
CA ARG A 109 -8.74 15.12 20.73
C ARG A 109 -8.81 14.74 22.22
N LEU A 110 -8.44 13.51 22.57
CA LEU A 110 -8.44 13.03 23.96
C LEU A 110 -7.50 13.86 24.83
N LYS A 111 -6.30 14.17 24.32
CA LYS A 111 -5.35 15.04 25.03
C LYS A 111 -5.96 16.41 25.33
N GLU A 112 -6.66 17.01 24.39
CA GLU A 112 -7.29 18.32 24.59
C GLU A 112 -8.46 18.27 25.58
N ILE A 113 -9.27 17.19 25.55
CA ILE A 113 -10.33 16.96 26.53
C ILE A 113 -9.74 16.86 27.94
N TRP A 114 -8.70 16.05 28.13
CA TRP A 114 -8.06 15.87 29.44
C TRP A 114 -7.37 17.15 29.92
N ARG A 115 -6.74 17.88 28.99
CA ARG A 115 -6.16 19.19 29.29
C ARG A 115 -7.22 20.18 29.77
N THR A 116 -8.34 20.27 29.06
CA THR A 116 -9.45 21.15 29.41
C THR A 116 -10.03 20.77 30.78
N ARG A 117 -10.26 19.47 31.02
CA ARG A 117 -10.74 18.97 32.32
C ARG A 117 -9.79 19.36 33.46
N ALA A 118 -8.48 19.11 33.31
CA ALA A 118 -7.49 19.49 34.31
C ALA A 118 -7.47 21.00 34.56
N GLN A 119 -7.54 21.82 33.51
CA GLN A 119 -7.61 23.28 33.64
C GLN A 119 -8.89 23.76 34.34
N THR A 120 -10.05 23.16 34.03
CA THR A 120 -11.30 23.50 34.71
C THR A 120 -11.24 23.15 36.20
N MET A 121 -10.72 21.97 36.55
CA MET A 121 -10.52 21.56 37.95
C MET A 121 -9.56 22.50 38.67
N LEU A 122 -8.43 22.84 38.03
CA LEU A 122 -7.48 23.80 38.58
C LEU A 122 -8.12 25.19 38.80
N SER A 123 -8.91 25.66 37.84
CA SER A 123 -9.68 26.90 37.99
C SER A 123 -10.67 26.84 39.16
N THR A 124 -11.35 25.71 39.36
CA THR A 124 -12.26 25.56 40.50
C THR A 124 -11.52 25.55 41.84
N LEU A 125 -10.36 24.87 41.92
CA LEU A 125 -9.53 24.86 43.13
C LEU A 125 -9.00 26.26 43.46
N HIS A 126 -8.56 27.01 42.44
CA HIS A 126 -8.16 28.40 42.60
C HIS A 126 -9.30 29.29 43.10
N GLN A 127 -10.52 29.11 42.58
CA GLN A 127 -11.71 29.82 43.08
C GLN A 127 -12.04 29.47 44.54
N MET A 128 -11.77 28.23 44.95
CA MET A 128 -11.92 27.77 46.33
C MET A 128 -10.77 28.19 47.26
N GLY A 129 -9.80 28.97 46.76
CA GLY A 129 -8.68 29.48 47.56
C GLY A 129 -7.53 28.48 47.77
N VAL A 130 -7.56 27.32 47.11
CA VAL A 130 -6.48 26.33 47.15
C VAL A 130 -5.54 26.59 45.98
N GLN A 131 -4.38 27.18 46.25
CA GLN A 131 -3.30 27.36 45.26
C GLN A 131 -2.45 26.09 45.19
N TRP A 132 -2.42 25.47 44.01
CA TRP A 132 -1.52 24.36 43.70
C TRP A 132 -0.57 24.82 42.57
N PRO A 133 0.74 24.51 42.63
CA PRO A 133 1.74 24.95 41.65
C PRO A 133 1.51 24.43 40.23
#